data_AF-A0A0M4ENL1-F1
#
_entry.id   AF-A0A0M4ENL1-F1
#
_cell.length_a   1.000
_cell.length_b   1.000
_cell.length_c   1.000
_cell.angle_alpha   90.00
_cell.angle_beta   90.00
_cell.angle_gamma   90.00
#
_symmetry.space_group_name_H-M   'P 1'
#
loop_
_entity.id
_entity.type
_entity.pdbx_description
1 polymer ?
#
loop_
_entity_poly.entity_id
_entity_poly.type
_entity_poly.pdbx_seq_one_letter_code
_entity_poly.pdbx_strand_id
1 'polypeptide(L)'
;MRSTWLLLCLGLLALTLVRAEENEIEDALSDIDLDENDEEFLLLLEEKNKNHDVERENEIAQKLAEAQHKLLNPVVEVDPCETMFCGAGRICQLNKGKPECICIPECPEESDTRRHVCTNKNETWSSDCAVYQQRCWCDIKAEGCRDPDNAHLHIDYYGACHESRTCDGEDLKDFPRRMRDWLFNVMRDLAERDELTDHYMQMELEAETNHSRRWSNAAVWKWCDLDGDTDRSVSRHELFPIRAPLVSLEHCIAPFLESCDSNNDHRITLIEWGACLELDAEDLKERCDDVQKAAPHLLG
;
A
#
# COMPACT_ATOMS: atom_id res chain seq x y z
N MET A 1 20.27 -41.29 5.74
CA MET A 1 20.59 -41.91 7.04
C MET A 1 20.11 -41.13 8.28
N ARG A 2 19.86 -39.81 8.21
CA ARG A 2 19.32 -39.04 9.36
C ARG A 2 17.79 -39.09 9.52
N SER A 3 17.05 -39.29 8.43
CA SER A 3 15.57 -39.35 8.46
C SER A 3 15.02 -40.68 9.01
N THR A 4 15.75 -41.79 8.85
CA THR A 4 15.37 -43.09 9.43
C THR A 4 15.55 -43.16 10.95
N TRP A 5 16.47 -42.37 11.51
CA TRP A 5 16.66 -42.27 12.97
C TRP A 5 15.56 -41.45 13.65
N LEU A 6 15.03 -40.40 13.00
CA LEU A 6 13.92 -39.61 13.53
C LEU A 6 12.61 -40.39 13.61
N LEU A 7 12.33 -41.25 12.63
CA LEU A 7 11.16 -42.14 12.65
C LEU A 7 11.29 -43.26 13.70
N LEU A 8 12.50 -43.77 13.94
CA LEU A 8 12.79 -44.71 15.03
C LEU A 8 12.64 -44.05 16.41
N CYS A 9 13.07 -42.79 16.57
CA CYS A 9 12.89 -42.05 17.82
C CYS A 9 11.43 -41.68 18.09
N LEU A 10 10.63 -41.36 17.06
CA LEU A 10 9.18 -41.14 17.19
C LEU A 10 8.42 -42.43 17.52
N GLY A 11 8.84 -43.58 16.96
CA GLY A 11 8.30 -44.89 17.32
C GLY A 11 8.63 -45.33 18.75
N LEU A 12 9.82 -44.98 19.25
CA LEU A 12 10.22 -45.24 20.65
C LEU A 12 9.50 -44.31 21.65
N LEU A 13 9.24 -43.05 21.28
CA LEU A 13 8.45 -42.11 22.11
C LEU A 13 6.97 -42.50 22.19
N ALA A 14 6.41 -43.07 21.11
CA ALA A 14 5.03 -43.57 21.11
C ALA A 14 4.85 -44.85 21.96
N LEU A 15 5.90 -45.64 22.16
CA LEU A 15 5.88 -46.81 23.07
C LEU A 15 6.07 -46.44 24.54
N THR A 16 6.55 -45.22 24.85
CA THR A 16 6.77 -44.78 26.24
C THR A 16 5.61 -44.02 26.88
N LEU A 17 4.51 -43.79 26.15
CA LEU A 17 3.33 -43.06 26.66
C LEU A 17 2.07 -43.91 26.85
N VAL A 18 2.15 -45.23 26.66
CA VAL A 18 1.19 -46.14 27.31
C VAL A 18 1.88 -46.70 28.54
N ARG A 19 2.11 -45.83 29.52
CA ARG A 19 2.35 -46.26 30.89
C ARG A 19 0.97 -46.41 31.50
N ALA A 20 0.43 -47.63 31.43
CA ALA A 20 -0.64 -48.00 32.34
C ALA A 20 -0.12 -47.71 33.74
N GLU A 21 -0.80 -46.83 34.47
CA GLU A 21 -0.53 -46.56 35.86
C GLU A 21 -0.97 -47.79 36.65
N GLU A 22 -0.14 -48.85 36.62
CA GLU A 22 -0.15 -49.90 37.65
C GLU A 22 0.39 -49.27 38.93
N ASN A 23 -0.45 -48.49 39.60
CA ASN A 23 -0.22 -48.01 40.95
C ASN A 23 -1.52 -47.49 41.54
N GLU A 24 -2.49 -48.39 41.76
CA GLU A 24 -3.53 -48.25 42.80
C GLU A 24 -4.35 -49.55 42.99
N ILE A 25 -3.71 -50.73 42.92
CA ILE A 25 -4.37 -52.02 43.25
C ILE A 25 -3.52 -52.85 44.23
N GLU A 26 -2.59 -52.24 44.98
CA GLU A 26 -1.83 -52.94 46.03
C GLU A 26 -2.21 -52.54 47.47
N ASP A 27 -3.08 -51.54 47.67
CA ASP A 27 -3.47 -51.08 49.01
C ASP A 27 -4.88 -51.52 49.47
N ALA A 28 -5.51 -52.48 48.77
CA ALA A 28 -6.86 -52.96 49.12
C ALA A 28 -6.96 -54.47 49.39
N LEU A 29 -5.84 -55.17 49.63
CA LEU A 29 -5.83 -56.65 49.72
C LEU A 29 -5.03 -57.22 50.91
N SER A 30 -5.02 -56.50 52.03
CA SER A 30 -4.69 -57.12 53.33
C SER A 30 -5.87 -56.94 54.29
N ASP A 31 -6.44 -58.07 54.71
CA ASP A 31 -7.52 -58.28 55.68
C ASP A 31 -8.97 -58.22 55.16
N ILE A 32 -9.39 -59.24 54.40
CA ILE A 32 -10.82 -59.62 54.32
C ILE A 32 -10.95 -61.15 54.40
N ASP A 33 -11.58 -61.63 55.47
CA ASP A 33 -12.06 -63.00 55.63
C ASP A 33 -13.23 -63.23 54.66
N LEU A 34 -13.19 -64.36 53.94
CA LEU A 34 -14.19 -64.78 52.96
C LEU A 34 -15.53 -65.09 53.64
N ASP A 35 -16.56 -64.31 53.35
CA ASP A 35 -17.97 -64.68 53.51
C ASP A 35 -18.82 -64.04 52.40
N GLU A 36 -19.93 -64.73 52.05
CA GLU A 36 -20.81 -64.54 50.89
C GLU A 36 -21.22 -63.08 50.57
N ASN A 37 -20.35 -62.29 49.94
CA ASN A 37 -20.75 -61.10 49.16
C ASN A 37 -19.71 -60.64 48.09
N ASP A 38 -18.87 -61.56 47.62
CA ASP A 38 -17.76 -61.27 46.68
C ASP A 38 -18.21 -60.69 45.33
N GLU A 39 -19.45 -60.98 44.92
CA GLU A 39 -20.02 -60.50 43.65
C GLU A 39 -20.41 -59.01 43.72
N GLU A 40 -20.92 -58.53 44.86
CA GLU A 40 -21.30 -57.12 45.05
C GLU A 40 -20.07 -56.20 45.04
N PHE A 41 -18.96 -56.64 45.63
CA PHE A 41 -17.71 -55.88 45.63
C PHE A 41 -17.06 -55.81 44.24
N LEU A 42 -17.07 -56.90 43.48
CA LEU A 42 -16.58 -56.92 42.10
C LEU A 42 -17.42 -56.00 41.18
N LEU A 43 -18.74 -55.98 41.36
CA LEU A 43 -19.63 -55.08 40.63
C LEU A 43 -19.34 -53.60 40.93
N LEU A 44 -19.05 -53.25 42.18
CA LEU A 44 -18.68 -51.87 42.58
C LEU A 44 -17.34 -51.43 41.99
N LEU A 45 -16.35 -52.33 41.92
CA LEU A 45 -15.06 -52.04 41.27
C LEU A 45 -15.21 -51.83 39.76
N GLU A 46 -16.04 -52.65 39.10
CA GLU A 46 -16.35 -52.43 37.68
C GLU A 46 -17.07 -51.09 37.44
N GLU A 47 -18.02 -50.72 38.30
CA GLU A 47 -18.73 -49.44 38.20
C GLU A 47 -17.78 -48.25 38.41
N LYS A 48 -16.88 -48.34 39.40
CA LYS A 48 -15.86 -47.33 39.64
C LYS A 48 -14.90 -47.18 38.46
N ASN A 49 -14.46 -48.29 37.87
CA ASN A 49 -13.59 -48.28 36.69
C ASN A 49 -14.30 -47.69 35.47
N LYS A 50 -15.58 -48.03 35.25
CA LYS A 50 -16.40 -47.43 34.18
C LYS A 50 -16.57 -45.92 34.37
N ASN A 51 -16.81 -45.46 35.59
CA ASN A 51 -16.94 -44.04 35.88
C ASN A 51 -15.63 -43.29 35.63
N HIS A 52 -14.49 -43.87 36.01
CA HIS A 52 -13.17 -43.30 35.74
C HIS A 52 -12.85 -43.25 34.24
N ASP A 53 -13.22 -44.29 33.48
CA ASP A 53 -13.08 -44.28 32.01
C ASP A 53 -13.94 -43.19 31.36
N VAL A 54 -15.18 -43.01 31.84
CA VAL A 54 -16.08 -41.93 31.38
C VAL A 54 -15.52 -40.55 31.70
N GLU A 55 -14.92 -40.36 32.88
CA GLU A 55 -14.26 -39.10 33.24
C GLU A 55 -13.10 -38.79 32.30
N ARG A 56 -12.25 -39.78 32.01
CA ARG A 56 -11.13 -39.63 31.05
C ARG A 56 -11.63 -39.29 29.65
N GLU A 57 -12.69 -39.95 29.16
CA GLU A 57 -13.28 -39.65 27.86
C GLU A 57 -13.85 -38.24 27.80
N ASN A 58 -14.51 -37.78 28.87
CA ASN A 58 -15.04 -36.42 28.97
C ASN A 58 -13.93 -35.37 28.95
N GLU A 59 -12.79 -35.61 29.63
CA GLU A 59 -11.63 -34.72 29.58
C GLU A 59 -11.03 -34.63 28.17
N ILE A 60 -10.92 -35.77 27.48
CA ILE A 60 -10.41 -35.81 26.10
C ILE A 60 -11.37 -35.06 25.18
N ALA A 61 -12.68 -35.28 25.32
CA ALA A 61 -13.70 -34.59 24.54
C ALA A 61 -13.66 -33.06 24.76
N GLN A 62 -13.47 -32.61 26.01
CA GLN A 62 -13.29 -31.18 26.31
C GLN A 62 -12.03 -30.60 25.64
N LYS A 63 -10.88 -31.28 25.77
CA LYS A 63 -9.63 -30.84 25.14
C LYS A 63 -9.76 -30.79 23.61
N LEU A 64 -10.45 -31.76 23.02
CA LEU A 64 -10.70 -31.80 21.58
C LEU A 64 -11.61 -30.65 21.13
N ALA A 65 -12.67 -30.37 21.89
CA ALA A 65 -13.59 -29.26 21.63
C ALA A 65 -12.90 -27.89 21.74
N GLU A 66 -12.01 -27.70 22.73
CA GLU A 66 -11.20 -26.49 22.85
C GLU A 66 -10.22 -26.33 21.68
N ALA A 67 -9.53 -27.40 21.28
CA ALA A 67 -8.63 -27.39 20.14
C ALA A 67 -9.38 -27.08 18.83
N GLN A 68 -10.56 -27.68 18.65
CA GLN A 68 -11.41 -27.46 17.49
C GLN A 68 -11.96 -26.02 17.47
N HIS A 69 -12.32 -25.45 18.62
CA HIS A 69 -12.72 -24.05 18.73
C HIS A 69 -11.57 -23.08 18.37
N LYS A 70 -10.33 -23.36 18.81
CA LYS A 70 -9.15 -22.57 18.43
C LYS A 70 -8.85 -22.63 16.94
N LEU A 71 -9.10 -23.78 16.29
CA LEU A 71 -8.90 -23.94 14.84
C LEU A 71 -10.01 -23.26 14.03
N LEU A 72 -11.25 -23.26 14.51
CA LEU A 72 -12.40 -22.65 13.84
C LEU A 72 -12.45 -21.13 14.00
N ASN A 73 -11.94 -20.60 15.13
CA ASN A 73 -11.90 -19.17 15.44
C ASN A 73 -10.45 -18.71 15.67
N PRO A 74 -9.63 -18.60 14.61
CA PRO A 74 -8.32 -17.98 14.73
C PRO A 74 -8.50 -16.50 15.11
N VAL A 75 -7.90 -16.08 16.22
CA VAL A 75 -7.79 -14.65 16.56
C VAL A 75 -6.77 -14.05 15.59
N VAL A 76 -7.26 -13.40 14.55
CA VAL A 76 -6.44 -12.62 13.63
C VAL A 76 -6.18 -11.27 14.29
N GLU A 77 -5.00 -11.10 14.87
CA GLU A 77 -4.54 -9.79 15.36
C GLU A 77 -4.23 -8.93 14.13
N VAL A 78 -5.19 -8.09 13.74
CA VAL A 78 -5.03 -7.15 12.62
C VAL A 78 -4.11 -6.03 13.09
N ASP A 79 -2.99 -5.82 12.39
CA ASP A 79 -2.09 -4.70 12.68
C ASP A 79 -2.82 -3.37 12.38
N PRO A 80 -3.03 -2.49 13.39
CA PRO A 80 -3.66 -1.20 13.17
C PRO A 80 -2.93 -0.32 12.14
N CYS A 81 -1.63 -0.56 11.91
CA CYS A 81 -0.85 0.16 10.92
C CYS A 81 -1.10 -0.29 9.47
N GLU A 82 -1.69 -1.46 9.24
CA GLU A 82 -1.93 -1.99 7.89
C GLU A 82 -2.94 -1.14 7.10
N THR A 83 -3.84 -0.45 7.81
CA THR A 83 -4.88 0.41 7.22
C THR A 83 -4.69 1.89 7.49
N MET A 84 -3.68 2.27 8.30
CA MET A 84 -3.42 3.67 8.63
C MET A 84 -2.56 4.33 7.54
N PHE A 85 -3.14 5.29 6.85
CA PHE A 85 -2.39 6.14 5.92
C PHE A 85 -1.66 7.26 6.66
N CYS A 86 -0.35 7.35 6.45
CA CYS A 86 0.48 8.45 6.91
C CYS A 86 0.88 9.34 5.73
N GLY A 87 0.93 10.66 5.95
CA GLY A 87 1.36 11.61 4.93
C GLY A 87 2.82 11.41 4.50
N ALA A 88 3.23 12.10 3.43
CA ALA A 88 4.58 11.99 2.88
C ALA A 88 5.68 12.17 3.92
N GLY A 89 6.70 11.31 3.88
CA GLY A 89 7.82 11.34 4.83
C GLY A 89 7.52 10.71 6.20
N ARG A 90 6.35 10.09 6.36
CA ARG A 90 5.94 9.43 7.60
C ARG A 90 5.56 7.97 7.38
N ILE A 91 5.77 7.16 8.41
CA ILE A 91 5.36 5.75 8.47
C ILE A 91 4.55 5.50 9.73
N CYS A 92 3.63 4.54 9.68
CA CYS A 92 2.91 4.11 10.86
C CYS A 92 3.81 3.21 11.73
N GLN A 93 3.89 3.52 13.02
CA GLN A 93 4.55 2.68 14.00
C GLN A 93 3.67 2.53 15.25
N LEU A 94 3.63 1.32 15.82
CA LEU A 94 2.91 1.07 17.06
C LEU A 94 3.70 1.59 18.27
N ASN A 95 3.14 2.59 18.96
CA ASN A 95 3.67 3.13 20.21
C ASN A 95 2.72 2.75 21.37
N LYS A 96 3.17 1.85 22.26
CA LYS A 96 2.36 1.32 23.38
C LYS A 96 0.98 0.79 22.95
N GLY A 97 0.94 0.09 21.81
CA GLY A 97 -0.29 -0.48 21.25
C GLY A 97 -1.20 0.52 20.53
N LYS A 98 -0.76 1.77 20.33
CA LYS A 98 -1.48 2.76 19.52
C LYS A 98 -0.71 3.03 18.22
N PRO A 99 -1.36 3.02 17.04
CA PRO A 99 -0.72 3.41 15.80
C PRO A 99 -0.46 4.92 15.79
N GLU A 100 0.77 5.30 15.47
CA GLU A 100 1.21 6.69 15.39
C GLU A 100 2.04 6.90 14.12
N CYS A 101 1.76 7.98 13.37
CA CYS A 101 2.55 8.36 12.21
C CYS A 101 3.81 9.13 12.63
N ILE A 102 4.96 8.47 12.57
CA ILE A 102 6.27 9.07 12.86
C ILE A 102 7.00 9.41 11.57
N CYS A 103 8.00 10.29 11.61
CA CYS A 103 8.87 10.50 10.45
C CYS A 103 9.63 9.22 10.09
N ILE A 104 9.90 9.00 8.81
CA ILE A 104 10.69 7.87 8.34
C ILE A 104 12.03 7.86 9.10
N PRO A 105 12.39 6.77 9.81
CA PRO A 105 13.61 6.72 10.59
C PRO A 105 14.85 6.56 9.70
N GLU A 106 14.75 5.74 8.67
CA GLU A 106 15.85 5.41 7.76
C GLU A 106 15.30 5.23 6.34
N CYS A 107 15.97 5.86 5.37
CA CYS A 107 15.67 5.70 3.95
C CYS A 107 16.60 4.65 3.34
N PRO A 108 16.12 3.83 2.39
CA PRO A 108 16.98 2.92 1.64
C PRO A 108 18.13 3.66 0.94
N GLU A 109 19.30 3.02 0.89
CA GLU A 109 20.42 3.55 0.10
C GLU A 109 20.14 3.39 -1.39
N GLU A 110 20.08 4.51 -2.10
CA GLU A 110 19.91 4.54 -3.55
C GLU A 110 21.26 4.63 -4.26
N SER A 111 21.56 3.64 -5.09
CA SER A 111 22.78 3.60 -5.91
C SER A 111 22.57 4.07 -7.34
N ASP A 112 21.32 4.09 -7.82
CA ASP A 112 20.98 4.55 -9.15
C ASP A 112 20.83 6.07 -9.16
N THR A 113 21.69 6.75 -9.92
CA THR A 113 21.64 8.20 -10.08
C THR A 113 20.34 8.70 -10.70
N ARG A 114 19.58 7.84 -11.39
CA ARG A 114 18.26 8.17 -11.92
C ARG A 114 17.18 8.30 -10.84
N ARG A 115 17.40 7.71 -9.66
CA ARG A 115 16.50 7.80 -8.49
C ARG A 115 16.81 9.01 -7.61
N HIS A 116 17.90 9.73 -7.90
CA HIS A 116 18.12 11.05 -7.31
C HIS A 116 16.97 12.00 -7.63
N VAL A 117 16.87 13.06 -6.85
CA VAL A 117 15.88 14.11 -7.06
C VAL A 117 16.50 15.49 -6.93
N CYS A 118 15.97 16.45 -7.67
CA CYS A 118 16.30 17.86 -7.54
C CYS A 118 15.21 18.57 -6.75
N THR A 119 15.59 19.38 -5.77
CA THR A 119 14.66 20.12 -4.92
C THR A 119 14.46 21.55 -5.38
N ASN A 120 13.44 22.23 -4.84
CA ASN A 120 13.17 23.65 -5.05
C ASN A 120 14.31 24.60 -4.63
N LYS A 121 15.32 24.09 -3.90
CA LYS A 121 16.55 24.82 -3.57
C LYS A 121 17.69 24.60 -4.57
N ASN A 122 17.41 23.90 -5.68
CA ASN A 122 18.40 23.46 -6.67
C ASN A 122 19.50 22.58 -6.07
N GLU A 123 19.13 21.74 -5.09
CA GLU A 123 20.01 20.77 -4.44
C GLU A 123 19.63 19.35 -4.85
N THR A 124 20.64 18.54 -5.17
CA THR A 124 20.46 17.11 -5.51
C THR A 124 20.45 16.27 -4.25
N TRP A 125 19.43 15.43 -4.11
CA TRP A 125 19.26 14.49 -3.01
C TRP A 125 19.28 13.06 -3.52
N SER A 126 19.67 12.12 -2.65
CA SER A 126 19.85 10.70 -2.99
C SER A 126 18.55 10.00 -3.37
N SER A 127 17.43 10.45 -2.81
CA SER A 127 16.11 9.90 -3.08
C SER A 127 15.02 10.88 -2.68
N ASP A 128 13.84 10.66 -3.21
CA ASP A 128 12.59 11.29 -2.75
C ASP A 128 12.33 11.04 -1.27
N CYS A 129 12.59 9.81 -0.77
CA CYS A 129 12.49 9.46 0.64
C CYS A 129 13.32 10.41 1.52
N ALA A 130 14.57 10.68 1.13
CA ALA A 130 15.47 11.54 1.90
C ALA A 130 14.94 12.99 1.99
N VAL A 131 14.32 13.49 0.92
CA VAL A 131 13.69 14.83 0.90
C VAL A 131 12.49 14.86 1.84
N TYR A 132 11.58 13.89 1.75
CA TYR A 132 10.40 13.83 2.61
C TYR A 132 10.74 13.61 4.09
N GLN A 133 11.73 12.77 4.37
CA GLN A 133 12.25 12.56 5.72
C GLN A 133 12.79 13.88 6.30
N GLN A 134 13.64 14.58 5.55
CA GLN A 134 14.21 15.85 5.97
C GLN A 134 13.13 16.90 6.25
N ARG A 135 12.13 17.02 5.37
CA ARG A 135 10.96 17.89 5.58
C ARG A 135 10.23 17.52 6.87
N CYS A 136 9.91 16.25 7.06
CA CYS A 136 9.21 15.77 8.25
C CYS A 136 9.96 16.11 9.54
N TRP A 137 11.26 15.84 9.59
CA TRP A 137 12.09 16.16 10.76
C TRP A 137 12.11 17.64 11.08
N CYS A 138 12.15 18.51 10.06
CA CYS A 138 12.14 19.95 10.26
C CYS A 138 10.77 20.48 10.67
N ASP A 139 9.69 19.92 10.13
CA ASP A 139 8.31 20.25 10.53
C ASP A 139 8.07 20.01 12.03
N ILE A 140 8.60 18.91 12.58
CA ILE A 140 8.48 18.56 14.01
C ILE A 140 9.65 19.06 14.87
N LYS A 141 10.63 19.75 14.28
CA LYS A 141 11.85 20.24 14.95
C LYS A 141 12.65 19.13 15.65
N ALA A 142 12.76 17.97 15.02
CA ALA A 142 13.57 16.85 15.50
C ALA A 142 15.08 17.10 15.30
N GLU A 143 15.91 16.37 16.05
CA GLU A 143 17.37 16.49 15.99
C GLU A 143 17.96 16.17 14.61
N GLY A 144 17.28 15.34 13.80
CA GLY A 144 17.69 15.01 12.43
C GLY A 144 17.54 16.16 11.42
N CYS A 145 16.87 17.26 11.80
CA CYS A 145 16.70 18.41 10.91
C CYS A 145 18.03 19.15 10.69
N ARG A 146 18.61 19.00 9.50
CA ARG A 146 19.78 19.77 9.03
C ARG A 146 19.60 21.29 9.01
N ASP A 147 18.45 21.78 8.53
CA ASP A 147 18.17 23.22 8.37
C ASP A 147 16.66 23.48 8.58
N PRO A 148 16.26 24.40 9.49
CA PRO A 148 14.85 24.77 9.67
C PRO A 148 14.10 25.15 8.39
N ASP A 149 14.79 25.74 7.40
CA ASP A 149 14.18 26.12 6.13
C ASP A 149 13.79 24.89 5.27
N ASN A 150 14.25 23.68 5.64
CA ASN A 150 13.85 22.45 4.97
C ASN A 150 12.43 22.00 5.32
N ALA A 151 11.72 22.67 6.25
CA ALA A 151 10.29 22.46 6.47
C ALA A 151 9.44 22.72 5.20
N HIS A 152 9.95 23.56 4.29
CA HIS A 152 9.32 23.86 3.00
C HIS A 152 10.02 23.18 1.81
N LEU A 153 10.92 22.23 2.08
CA LEU A 153 11.63 21.48 1.06
C LEU A 153 10.65 20.59 0.29
N HIS A 154 10.70 20.67 -1.03
CA HIS A 154 9.95 19.79 -1.91
C HIS A 154 10.77 19.44 -3.14
N ILE A 155 10.41 18.32 -3.76
CA ILE A 155 10.99 17.89 -5.02
C ILE A 155 10.46 18.84 -6.11
N ASP A 156 11.35 19.31 -6.98
CA ASP A 156 10.97 20.04 -8.21
C ASP A 156 10.90 19.06 -9.38
N TYR A 157 11.89 18.17 -9.51
CA TYR A 157 11.90 17.12 -10.52
C TYR A 157 12.74 15.89 -10.14
N TYR A 158 12.49 14.78 -10.82
CA TYR A 158 13.25 13.54 -10.67
C TYR A 158 14.51 13.55 -11.54
N GLY A 159 15.59 12.98 -10.99
CA GLY A 159 16.96 13.07 -11.50
C GLY A 159 17.82 14.05 -10.69
N ALA A 160 19.13 13.99 -10.91
CA ALA A 160 20.05 14.97 -10.34
C ALA A 160 19.79 16.37 -10.91
N CYS A 161 20.04 17.41 -10.11
CA CYS A 161 19.91 18.77 -10.58
C CYS A 161 20.83 19.02 -11.77
N HIS A 162 20.29 19.68 -12.78
CA HIS A 162 21.02 20.07 -13.97
C HIS A 162 20.75 21.53 -14.30
N GLU A 163 21.63 22.12 -15.13
CA GLU A 163 21.38 23.45 -15.68
C GLU A 163 20.10 23.42 -16.52
N SER A 164 19.21 24.38 -16.28
CA SER A 164 18.00 24.51 -17.07
C SER A 164 18.39 24.85 -18.50
N ARG A 165 17.93 24.01 -19.44
CA ARG A 165 18.06 24.34 -20.86
C ARG A 165 17.02 25.40 -21.18
N THR A 166 17.41 26.40 -21.96
CA THR A 166 16.50 27.44 -22.42
C THR A 166 15.47 26.82 -23.38
N CYS A 167 14.18 27.00 -23.08
CA CYS A 167 13.12 26.75 -24.05
C CYS A 167 13.06 27.92 -25.03
N ASP A 168 13.46 27.68 -26.27
CA ASP A 168 13.40 28.70 -27.31
C ASP A 168 11.96 28.90 -27.83
N GLY A 169 11.75 29.97 -28.58
CA GLY A 169 10.41 30.32 -29.07
C GLY A 169 9.85 29.35 -30.11
N GLU A 170 10.69 28.58 -30.81
CA GLU A 170 10.23 27.60 -31.80
C GLU A 170 9.82 26.30 -31.12
N ASP A 171 10.64 25.80 -30.20
CA ASP A 171 10.37 24.66 -29.35
C ASP A 171 9.08 24.87 -28.53
N LEU A 172 8.93 26.04 -27.91
CA LEU A 172 7.73 26.37 -27.13
C LEU A 172 6.48 26.42 -28.00
N LYS A 173 6.60 26.92 -29.23
CA LYS A 173 5.47 26.99 -30.16
C LYS A 173 5.02 25.61 -30.64
N ASP A 174 5.95 24.66 -30.77
CA ASP A 174 5.61 23.28 -31.14
C ASP A 174 5.17 22.43 -29.93
N PHE A 175 5.52 22.85 -28.72
CA PHE A 175 5.27 22.09 -27.50
C PHE A 175 3.79 21.72 -27.26
N PRO A 176 2.81 22.63 -27.39
CA PRO A 176 1.39 22.28 -27.26
C PRO A 176 0.97 21.08 -28.11
N ARG A 177 1.50 21.01 -29.34
CA ARG A 177 1.24 19.92 -30.29
C ARG A 177 1.80 18.60 -29.82
N ARG A 178 3.07 18.59 -29.42
CA ARG A 178 3.71 17.39 -28.89
C ARG A 178 3.03 16.92 -27.61
N MET A 179 2.61 17.85 -26.75
CA MET A 179 1.94 17.54 -25.50
C MET A 179 0.58 16.88 -25.73
N ARG A 180 -0.29 17.41 -26.60
CA ARG A 180 -1.58 16.77 -26.88
C ARG A 180 -1.45 15.41 -27.55
N ASP A 181 -0.47 15.23 -28.43
CA ASP A 181 -0.16 13.92 -29.04
C ASP A 181 0.36 12.93 -28.00
N TRP A 182 1.23 13.39 -27.09
CA TRP A 182 1.74 12.59 -25.99
C TRP A 182 0.61 12.14 -25.05
N LEU A 183 -0.26 13.06 -24.61
CA LEU A 183 -1.42 12.75 -23.77
C LEU A 183 -2.32 11.69 -24.39
N PHE A 184 -2.60 11.80 -25.68
CA PHE A 184 -3.39 10.80 -26.39
C PHE A 184 -2.71 9.42 -26.38
N ASN A 185 -1.41 9.36 -26.66
CA ASN A 185 -0.69 8.08 -26.64
C ASN A 185 -0.63 7.48 -25.24
N VAL A 186 -0.44 8.29 -24.19
CA VAL A 186 -0.48 7.81 -22.81
C VAL A 186 -1.86 7.25 -22.46
N MET A 187 -2.93 7.96 -22.84
CA MET A 187 -4.29 7.47 -22.62
C MET A 187 -4.52 6.12 -23.31
N ARG A 188 -4.09 5.99 -24.57
CA ARG A 188 -4.19 4.72 -25.32
C ARG A 188 -3.37 3.61 -24.68
N ASP A 189 -2.13 3.88 -24.26
CA ASP A 189 -1.28 2.88 -23.64
C ASP A 189 -1.85 2.38 -22.30
N LEU A 190 -2.51 3.26 -21.53
CA LEU A 190 -3.23 2.88 -20.30
C LEU A 190 -4.50 2.08 -20.60
N ALA A 191 -5.23 2.44 -21.66
CA ALA A 191 -6.39 1.69 -22.14
C ALA A 191 -6.00 0.26 -22.55
N GLU A 192 -4.91 0.09 -23.30
CA GLU A 192 -4.40 -1.22 -23.70
C GLU A 192 -4.00 -2.13 -22.51
N ARG A 193 -3.71 -1.53 -21.35
CA ARG A 193 -3.32 -2.25 -20.12
C ARG A 193 -4.47 -2.42 -19.13
N ASP A 194 -5.69 -2.02 -19.49
CA ASP A 194 -6.85 -2.00 -18.60
C ASP A 194 -6.60 -1.19 -17.29
N GLU A 195 -5.79 -0.13 -17.38
CA GLU A 195 -5.46 0.75 -16.25
C GLU A 195 -6.38 2.00 -16.17
N LEU A 196 -7.30 2.15 -17.13
CA LEU A 196 -8.32 3.20 -17.13
C LEU A 196 -9.64 2.69 -16.54
N THR A 197 -10.45 3.62 -15.99
CA THR A 197 -11.84 3.29 -15.63
C THR A 197 -12.68 3.02 -16.87
N ASP A 198 -13.79 2.29 -16.73
CA ASP A 198 -14.72 2.01 -17.82
C ASP A 198 -15.16 3.29 -18.56
N HIS A 199 -15.34 4.39 -17.82
CA HIS A 199 -15.69 5.69 -18.37
C HIS A 199 -14.58 6.26 -19.26
N TYR A 200 -13.33 6.25 -18.78
CA TYR A 200 -12.19 6.74 -19.54
C TYR A 200 -11.84 5.83 -20.74
N MET A 201 -12.04 4.52 -20.60
CA MET A 201 -11.93 3.55 -21.70
C MET A 201 -12.90 3.89 -22.84
N GLN A 202 -14.16 4.21 -22.51
CA GLN A 202 -15.14 4.61 -23.53
C GLN A 202 -14.76 5.92 -24.24
N MET A 203 -14.17 6.87 -23.51
CA MET A 203 -13.68 8.12 -24.11
C MET A 203 -12.48 7.89 -25.04
N GLU A 204 -11.62 6.92 -24.75
CA GLU A 204 -10.53 6.51 -25.65
C GLU A 204 -11.08 5.93 -26.95
N LEU A 205 -12.04 5.00 -26.88
CA LEU A 205 -12.68 4.42 -28.07
C LEU A 205 -13.40 5.48 -28.94
N GLU A 206 -14.02 6.48 -28.32
CA GLU A 206 -14.58 7.64 -29.04
C GLU A 206 -13.48 8.46 -29.74
N ALA A 207 -12.31 8.60 -29.11
CA ALA A 207 -11.17 9.34 -29.62
C ALA A 207 -10.51 8.64 -30.83
N GLU A 208 -10.50 7.31 -30.90
CA GLU A 208 -10.02 6.55 -32.06
C GLU A 208 -10.92 6.74 -33.29
N THR A 209 -12.23 6.83 -33.08
CA THR A 209 -13.23 6.88 -34.16
C THR A 209 -13.52 8.30 -34.65
N ASN A 210 -13.30 9.32 -33.82
CA ASN A 210 -13.51 10.72 -34.16
C ASN A 210 -12.26 11.59 -33.94
N HIS A 211 -11.63 11.99 -35.04
CA HIS A 211 -10.43 12.84 -35.03
C HIS A 211 -10.60 14.17 -34.28
N SER A 212 -11.81 14.77 -34.23
CA SER A 212 -12.02 16.02 -33.48
C SER A 212 -12.03 15.82 -31.97
N ARG A 213 -12.38 14.62 -31.51
CA ARG A 213 -12.42 14.24 -30.09
C ARG A 213 -11.10 13.66 -29.61
N ARG A 214 -10.20 13.29 -30.54
CA ARG A 214 -8.95 12.59 -30.27
C ARG A 214 -8.12 13.25 -29.16
N TRP A 215 -7.78 14.52 -29.36
CA TRP A 215 -6.97 15.26 -28.39
C TRP A 215 -7.81 15.82 -27.25
N SER A 216 -9.06 16.22 -27.52
CA SER A 216 -9.95 16.80 -26.51
C SER A 216 -10.29 15.79 -25.40
N ASN A 217 -10.58 14.53 -25.73
CA ASN A 217 -10.87 13.50 -24.75
C ASN A 217 -9.64 13.19 -23.88
N ALA A 218 -8.46 13.07 -24.49
CA ALA A 218 -7.22 12.84 -23.75
C ALA A 218 -6.87 14.03 -22.84
N ALA A 219 -7.08 15.26 -23.31
CA ALA A 219 -6.86 16.47 -22.53
C ALA A 219 -7.81 16.56 -21.33
N VAL A 220 -9.11 16.27 -21.54
CA VAL A 220 -10.12 16.24 -20.47
C VAL A 220 -9.80 15.14 -19.47
N TRP A 221 -9.54 13.91 -19.92
CA TRP A 221 -9.15 12.80 -19.05
C TRP A 221 -7.96 13.17 -18.19
N LYS A 222 -6.88 13.68 -18.79
CA LYS A 222 -5.69 14.00 -18.01
C LYS A 222 -5.94 15.13 -17.02
N TRP A 223 -6.73 16.13 -17.39
CA TRP A 223 -7.09 17.21 -16.48
C TRP A 223 -7.90 16.70 -15.28
N CYS A 224 -8.89 15.82 -15.52
CA CYS A 224 -9.67 15.18 -14.46
C CYS A 224 -8.82 14.24 -13.58
N ASP A 225 -7.82 13.57 -14.15
CA ASP A 225 -6.87 12.71 -13.43
C ASP A 225 -5.94 13.53 -12.51
N LEU A 226 -5.64 14.78 -12.89
CA LEU A 226 -4.82 15.69 -12.09
C LEU A 226 -5.65 16.42 -11.02
N ASP A 227 -6.91 16.77 -11.29
CA ASP A 227 -7.85 17.42 -10.36
C ASP A 227 -8.33 16.43 -9.28
N GLY A 228 -7.44 16.12 -8.34
CA GLY A 228 -7.65 15.09 -7.32
C GLY A 228 -8.52 15.57 -6.16
N ASP A 229 -8.52 16.88 -5.87
CA ASP A 229 -9.42 17.46 -4.86
C ASP A 229 -10.79 17.85 -5.42
N THR A 230 -10.99 17.74 -6.74
CA THR A 230 -12.23 17.98 -7.47
C THR A 230 -12.74 19.42 -7.35
N ASP A 231 -11.83 20.38 -7.19
CA ASP A 231 -12.16 21.81 -7.08
C ASP A 231 -12.36 22.50 -8.45
N ARG A 232 -12.33 21.71 -9.54
CA ARG A 232 -12.44 22.12 -10.94
C ARG A 232 -11.29 23.02 -11.40
N SER A 233 -10.12 22.81 -10.83
CA SER A 233 -8.90 23.46 -11.23
C SER A 233 -7.70 22.58 -10.89
N VAL A 234 -6.64 22.66 -11.67
CA VAL A 234 -5.41 21.91 -11.37
C VAL A 234 -4.41 22.87 -10.75
N SER A 235 -4.04 22.61 -9.50
CA SER A 235 -3.04 23.37 -8.77
C SER A 235 -1.60 23.00 -9.18
N ARG A 236 -0.62 23.83 -8.79
CA ARG A 236 0.81 23.51 -8.99
C ARG A 236 1.25 22.17 -8.40
N HIS A 237 0.65 21.77 -7.28
CA HIS A 237 0.97 20.49 -6.64
C HIS A 237 0.38 19.31 -7.42
N GLU A 238 -0.79 19.49 -8.00
CA GLU A 238 -1.44 18.47 -8.83
C GLU A 238 -0.77 18.30 -10.19
N LEU A 239 -0.07 19.31 -10.71
CA LEU A 239 0.77 19.17 -11.90
C LEU A 239 2.03 18.32 -11.68
N PHE A 240 2.39 18.04 -10.42
CA PHE A 240 3.64 17.35 -10.07
C PHE A 240 3.84 16.01 -10.82
N PRO A 241 2.83 15.11 -10.96
CA PRO A 241 2.98 13.83 -11.64
C PRO A 241 3.33 13.94 -13.13
N ILE A 242 3.03 15.05 -13.80
CA ILE A 242 3.41 15.28 -15.21
C ILE A 242 4.64 16.16 -15.35
N ARG A 243 4.86 17.10 -14.41
CA ARG A 243 6.01 18.00 -14.45
C ARG A 243 7.28 17.29 -14.02
N ALA A 244 7.30 16.77 -12.79
CA ALA A 244 8.54 16.31 -12.15
C ALA A 244 9.26 15.18 -12.90
N PRO A 245 8.56 14.18 -13.51
CA PRO A 245 9.24 13.14 -14.28
C PRO A 245 9.76 13.60 -15.65
N LEU A 246 9.17 14.67 -16.22
CA LEU A 246 9.45 15.10 -17.59
C LEU A 246 10.44 16.26 -17.69
N VAL A 247 10.66 17.05 -16.64
CA VAL A 247 11.59 18.21 -16.68
C VAL A 247 12.98 17.84 -17.19
N SER A 248 13.52 16.70 -16.76
CA SER A 248 14.84 16.21 -17.19
C SER A 248 14.89 15.78 -18.66
N LEU A 249 13.74 15.52 -19.28
CA LEU A 249 13.61 15.03 -20.66
C LEU A 249 13.15 16.13 -21.63
N GLU A 250 12.31 17.05 -21.15
CA GLU A 250 11.61 18.06 -21.94
C GLU A 250 11.77 19.43 -21.28
N HIS A 251 12.73 20.21 -21.75
CA HIS A 251 13.10 21.52 -21.17
C HIS A 251 11.98 22.57 -21.24
N CYS A 252 11.00 22.37 -22.12
CA CYS A 252 9.87 23.28 -22.29
C CYS A 252 8.66 22.95 -21.40
N ILE A 253 8.62 21.81 -20.69
CA ILE A 253 7.43 21.43 -19.92
C ILE A 253 7.08 22.45 -18.83
N ALA A 254 8.09 22.94 -18.09
CA ALA A 254 7.88 23.89 -17.01
C ALA A 254 7.42 25.27 -17.55
N PRO A 255 8.12 25.90 -18.51
CA PRO A 255 7.65 27.14 -19.14
C PRO A 255 6.27 27.02 -19.80
N PHE A 256 5.98 25.87 -20.42
CA PHE A 256 4.68 25.61 -21.03
C PHE A 256 3.56 25.58 -19.99
N LEU A 257 3.70 24.77 -18.93
CA LEU A 257 2.69 24.68 -17.87
C LEU A 257 2.49 26.03 -17.16
N GLU A 258 3.56 26.80 -16.96
CA GLU A 258 3.48 28.16 -16.41
C GLU A 258 2.73 29.12 -17.35
N SER A 259 2.86 28.96 -18.67
CA SER A 259 2.12 29.77 -19.65
C SER A 259 0.63 29.45 -19.74
N CYS A 260 0.21 28.27 -19.29
CA CYS A 260 -1.20 27.88 -19.28
C CYS A 260 -2.01 28.67 -18.23
N ASP A 261 -1.38 29.12 -17.15
CA ASP A 261 -1.98 29.99 -16.11
C ASP A 261 -2.04 31.46 -16.61
N SER A 262 -3.00 31.74 -17.48
CA SER A 262 -3.12 33.05 -18.14
C SER A 262 -3.49 34.19 -17.18
N ASN A 263 -4.18 33.88 -16.08
CA ASN A 263 -4.67 34.84 -15.11
C ASN A 263 -3.72 34.98 -13.88
N ASN A 264 -2.70 34.12 -13.77
CA ASN A 264 -1.72 34.03 -12.68
C ASN A 264 -2.32 33.77 -11.29
N ASP A 265 -3.40 33.00 -11.21
CA ASP A 265 -4.02 32.59 -9.93
C ASP A 265 -3.43 31.29 -9.36
N HIS A 266 -2.41 30.73 -10.03
CA HIS A 266 -1.72 29.48 -9.69
C HIS A 266 -2.58 28.23 -9.80
N ARG A 267 -3.66 28.31 -10.57
CA ARG A 267 -4.55 27.22 -10.90
C ARG A 267 -4.78 27.20 -12.41
N ILE A 268 -5.09 26.01 -12.93
CA ILE A 268 -5.37 25.83 -14.35
C ILE A 268 -6.76 25.23 -14.50
N THR A 269 -7.70 26.04 -14.98
CA THR A 269 -9.05 25.58 -15.32
C THR A 269 -9.02 24.72 -16.60
N LEU A 270 -10.07 23.93 -16.84
CA LEU A 270 -10.19 23.13 -18.07
C LEU A 270 -10.12 23.99 -19.34
N ILE A 271 -10.64 25.22 -19.27
CA ILE A 271 -10.63 26.17 -20.40
C ILE A 271 -9.22 26.69 -20.67
N GLU A 272 -8.47 27.04 -19.62
CA GLU A 272 -7.06 27.45 -19.73
C GLU A 272 -6.19 26.30 -20.23
N TRP A 273 -6.38 25.10 -19.69
CA TRP A 273 -5.69 23.88 -20.14
C TRP A 273 -5.93 23.61 -21.62
N GLY A 274 -7.19 23.67 -22.05
CA GLY A 274 -7.59 23.50 -23.43
C GLY A 274 -7.02 24.54 -24.39
N ALA A 275 -7.09 25.81 -24.00
CA ALA A 275 -6.52 26.91 -24.77
C ALA A 275 -4.99 26.74 -24.91
N CYS A 276 -4.32 26.31 -23.84
CA CYS A 276 -2.89 26.05 -23.83
C CYS A 276 -2.48 24.90 -24.77
N LEU A 277 -3.34 23.89 -24.92
CA LEU A 277 -3.16 22.77 -25.85
C LEU A 277 -3.63 23.06 -27.28
N GLU A 278 -4.09 24.28 -27.57
CA GLU A 278 -4.65 24.72 -28.86
C GLU A 278 -5.89 23.91 -29.28
N LEU A 279 -6.79 23.63 -28.33
CA LEU A 279 -8.02 22.87 -28.55
C LEU A 279 -9.24 23.79 -28.60
N ASP A 280 -10.25 23.37 -29.38
CA ASP A 280 -11.51 24.08 -29.48
C ASP A 280 -12.34 23.92 -28.20
N ALA A 281 -12.77 25.04 -27.61
CA ALA A 281 -13.51 25.05 -26.35
C ALA A 281 -14.85 24.29 -26.43
N GLU A 282 -15.47 24.21 -27.61
CA GLU A 282 -16.72 23.47 -27.82
C GLU A 282 -16.54 21.95 -27.69
N ASP A 283 -15.31 21.47 -27.90
CA ASP A 283 -14.97 20.06 -27.79
C ASP A 283 -14.51 19.66 -26.38
N LEU A 284 -14.22 20.62 -25.52
CA LEU A 284 -13.83 20.43 -24.12
C LEU A 284 -15.06 20.35 -23.21
N LYS A 285 -15.64 19.16 -23.16
CA LYS A 285 -16.73 18.86 -22.23
C LYS A 285 -16.16 18.22 -20.98
N GLU A 286 -16.33 18.88 -19.84
CA GLU A 286 -16.00 18.33 -18.51
C GLU A 286 -16.84 17.06 -18.30
N ARG A 287 -16.21 15.90 -18.54
CA ARG A 287 -16.77 14.56 -18.37
C ARG A 287 -15.84 13.79 -17.46
N CYS A 288 -15.55 14.33 -16.28
CA CYS A 288 -14.79 13.58 -15.28
C CYS A 288 -15.66 12.43 -14.77
N ASP A 289 -15.04 11.27 -14.55
CA ASP A 289 -15.68 10.20 -13.78
C ASP A 289 -15.90 10.70 -12.35
N ASP A 290 -16.92 10.22 -11.64
CA ASP A 290 -17.05 10.48 -10.21
C ASP A 290 -15.95 9.67 -9.51
N VAL A 291 -14.72 10.20 -9.44
CA VAL A 291 -13.50 9.55 -8.89
C VAL A 291 -13.58 9.38 -7.36
N GLN A 292 -14.70 8.92 -6.83
CA GLN A 292 -14.83 8.58 -5.40
C GLN A 292 -14.23 7.21 -5.05
N LYS A 293 -13.56 6.50 -5.98
CA LYS A 293 -13.10 5.12 -5.73
C LYS A 293 -11.73 4.71 -6.26
N ALA A 294 -10.97 5.58 -6.93
CA ALA A 294 -9.59 5.27 -7.25
C ALA A 294 -8.70 5.81 -6.12
N ALA A 295 -8.15 4.93 -5.30
CA ALA A 295 -7.02 5.30 -4.46
C ALA A 295 -5.93 5.90 -5.37
N PRO A 296 -5.27 7.00 -4.97
CA PRO A 296 -4.24 7.60 -5.80
C PRO A 296 -3.19 6.54 -6.12
N HIS A 297 -3.07 6.19 -7.40
CA HIS A 297 -1.94 5.41 -7.91
C HIS A 297 -0.74 6.37 -7.93
N LEU A 298 -0.15 6.56 -6.75
CA LEU A 298 1.20 7.09 -6.65
C LEU A 298 2.10 6.04 -7.31
N LEU A 299 2.52 6.33 -8.53
CA LEU A 299 3.70 5.71 -9.12
C LEU A 299 4.82 5.89 -8.08
N GLY A 300 5.30 4.77 -7.54
CA GLY A 300 6.30 4.75 -6.47
C GLY A 300 7.71 5.10 -6.92
#